data_AF-A0A8S8YQN0-F1
#
_entry.id   AF-A0A8S8YQN0-F1
#
_cell.length_a   1.000
_cell.length_b   1.000
_cell.length_c   1.000
_cell.angle_alpha   90.00
_cell.angle_beta   90.00
_cell.angle_gamma   90.00
#
_symmetry.space_group_name_H-M   'P 1'
#
loop_
_entity.id
_entity.type
_entity.pdbx_description
1 polymer ?
#
loop_
_entity_poly.entity_id
_entity_poly.type
_entity_poly.pdbx_seq_one_letter_code
_entity_poly.pdbx_strand_id
1 'polypeptide(L)' 'MFPQKGTLEKNSDADVTMIDLKKEKKVTSELFGSFSDYIVYEGRNLKGWPVKTIVRGELVQMILR' A
#
# COMPACT_ATOMS: atom_id res chain seq x y z
N MET A 1 -19.76 -0.04 -1.20
CA MET A 1 -19.69 0.50 -2.57
C MET A 1 -19.17 -0.58 -3.52
N PHE A 2 -20.02 -1.51 -3.90
CA PHE A 2 -19.71 -2.53 -4.93
C PHE A 2 -20.69 -2.31 -6.10
N PRO A 3 -20.26 -2.39 -7.38
CA PRO A 3 -18.92 -2.74 -7.86
C PRO A 3 -17.95 -1.54 -7.99
N GLN A 4 -18.33 -0.35 -7.55
CA GLN A 4 -17.51 0.85 -7.74
C GLN A 4 -16.11 0.78 -7.08
N LYS A 5 -15.97 0.08 -5.94
CA LYS A 5 -14.70 -0.12 -5.21
C LYS A 5 -14.49 -1.62 -4.94
N GLY A 6 -13.22 -2.00 -4.72
CA GLY A 6 -12.86 -3.33 -4.22
C GLY A 6 -12.91 -4.45 -5.25
N THR A 7 -13.02 -4.13 -6.53
CA THR A 7 -12.93 -5.09 -7.64
C THR A 7 -12.08 -4.51 -8.78
N LEU A 8 -11.57 -5.37 -9.65
CA LEU A 8 -10.85 -5.03 -10.87
C LEU A 8 -11.72 -5.34 -12.09
N GLU A 9 -12.77 -4.54 -12.26
CA GLU A 9 -13.74 -4.68 -13.34
C GLU A 9 -13.84 -3.39 -14.16
N LYS A 10 -14.35 -3.51 -15.39
CA LYS A 10 -14.60 -2.33 -16.23
C LYS A 10 -15.59 -1.39 -15.54
N ASN A 11 -15.34 -0.09 -15.65
CA ASN A 11 -16.14 0.99 -15.07
C ASN A 11 -16.06 1.11 -13.53
N SER A 12 -15.29 0.28 -12.83
CA SER A 12 -14.93 0.51 -11.42
C SER A 12 -13.89 1.63 -11.31
N ASP A 13 -13.80 2.24 -10.14
CA ASP A 13 -12.81 3.28 -9.88
C ASP A 13 -11.40 2.70 -10.00
N ALA A 14 -10.49 3.45 -10.63
CA ALA A 14 -9.08 3.08 -10.76
C ALA A 14 -8.30 3.31 -9.45
N ASP A 15 -8.75 2.66 -8.38
CA ASP A 15 -8.11 2.58 -7.08
C ASP A 15 -7.40 1.23 -6.95
N VAL A 16 -6.10 1.22 -7.25
CA VAL A 16 -5.33 -0.02 -7.42
C VAL A 16 -4.00 0.09 -6.69
N THR A 17 -3.67 -0.96 -5.93
CA THR A 17 -2.36 -1.11 -5.28
C THR A 17 -1.62 -2.30 -5.88
N MET A 18 -0.41 -2.06 -6.35
CA MET A 18 0.51 -3.12 -6.77
C MET A 18 1.37 -3.54 -5.57
N ILE A 19 1.37 -4.84 -5.28
CA ILE A 19 2.06 -5.42 -4.11
C ILE A 19 3.18 -6.36 -4.60
N ASP A 20 4.39 -6.16 -4.08
CA ASP A 20 5.47 -7.14 -4.22
C ASP A 20 5.35 -8.19 -3.11
N LEU A 21 4.84 -9.37 -3.48
CA LEU A 21 4.62 -10.50 -2.58
C LEU A 21 5.92 -11.13 -2.06
N LYS A 22 7.07 -10.88 -2.71
CA LYS A 22 8.37 -11.42 -2.27
C LYS A 22 9.11 -10.46 -1.35
N LYS A 23 8.78 -9.16 -1.42
CA LYS A 23 9.37 -8.14 -0.57
C LYS A 23 9.05 -8.41 0.90
N GLU A 24 10.09 -8.33 1.72
CA GLU A 24 10.03 -8.46 3.17
C GLU A 24 10.78 -7.28 3.80
N LYS A 25 10.22 -6.70 4.86
CA LYS A 25 10.84 -5.61 5.62
C LYS A 25 10.49 -5.73 7.09
N LYS A 26 11.44 -5.36 7.95
CA LYS A 26 11.19 -5.08 9.36
C LYS A 26 10.38 -3.81 9.48
N VAL A 27 9.26 -3.86 10.18
CA VAL A 27 8.45 -2.69 10.50
C VAL A 27 9.18 -1.82 11.50
N THR A 28 9.28 -0.54 11.17
CA THR A 28 9.71 0.53 12.06
C THR A 28 8.76 1.72 11.93
N SER A 29 8.63 2.53 12.97
CA SER A 29 7.74 3.71 12.97
C SER A 29 8.07 4.68 11.83
N GLU A 30 9.34 4.85 11.45
CA GLU A 30 9.77 5.77 10.39
C GLU A 30 9.33 5.35 8.99
N LEU A 31 8.93 4.09 8.80
CA LEU A 31 8.40 3.61 7.52
C LEU A 31 7.02 4.20 7.21
N PHE A 32 6.30 4.64 8.23
CA PHE A 32 4.93 5.10 8.13
C PHE A 32 4.93 6.58 8.54
N GLY A 33 4.56 7.49 7.64
CA GLY A 33 4.51 8.94 7.90
C GLY A 33 3.40 9.37 8.87
N SER A 34 3.20 8.59 9.93
CA SER A 34 2.28 8.84 11.03
C SER A 34 2.80 9.98 11.92
N PHE A 35 1.88 10.67 12.59
CA PHE A 35 2.22 11.64 13.64
C PHE A 35 2.59 10.98 14.97
N SER A 36 2.30 9.69 15.13
CA SER A 36 2.66 8.90 16.30
C SER A 36 4.12 8.43 16.21
N ASP A 37 4.79 8.40 17.35
CA ASP A 37 6.16 7.87 17.49
C ASP A 37 6.20 6.34 17.64
N TYR A 38 5.04 5.68 17.76
CA TYR A 38 4.94 4.22 17.86
C TYR A 38 3.99 3.61 16.81
N ILE A 39 4.25 2.34 16.49
CA ILE A 39 3.37 1.47 15.71
C ILE A 39 3.25 0.10 16.37
N VAL A 40 2.05 -0.48 16.38
CA VAL A 40 1.76 -1.77 17.07
C VAL A 40 2.51 -2.98 16.49
N TYR A 41 3.08 -2.82 15.30
CA TYR A 41 3.81 -3.86 14.58
C TYR A 41 5.33 -3.65 14.62
N GLU A 42 5.82 -2.70 15.42
CA GLU A 42 7.24 -2.38 15.58
C GLU A 42 8.08 -3.65 15.76
N GLY A 43 9.18 -3.74 15.00
CA GLY A 43 10.11 -4.86 15.06
C GLY A 43 9.71 -6.13 14.31
N ARG A 44 8.47 -6.25 13.81
CA ARG A 44 8.01 -7.45 13.07
C ARG A 44 8.53 -7.43 11.62
N ASN A 45 8.98 -8.58 11.11
CA ASN A 45 9.22 -8.76 9.68
C ASN A 45 7.91 -9.13 8.99
N LEU A 46 7.46 -8.29 8.05
CA LEU A 46 6.24 -8.51 7.27
C LEU A 46 6.58 -8.71 5.79
N LYS A 47 5.78 -9.52 5.11
CA LYS A 47 5.94 -9.87 3.69
C LYS A 47 4.74 -9.39 2.87
N GLY A 48 4.99 -8.97 1.62
CA GLY A 48 3.96 -8.40 0.77
C GLY A 48 3.83 -6.89 1.01
N TRP A 49 4.60 -6.10 0.26
CA TRP A 49 4.64 -4.64 0.44
C TRP A 49 4.10 -3.91 -0.79
N PRO A 50 3.31 -2.84 -0.60
CA PRO A 50 2.89 -1.99 -1.70
C PRO A 50 4.12 -1.33 -2.34
N VAL A 51 4.16 -1.36 -3.67
CA VAL A 51 5.23 -0.74 -4.47
C VAL A 51 4.72 0.38 -5.37
N LYS A 52 3.43 0.36 -5.71
CA LYS A 52 2.72 1.45 -6.39
C LYS A 52 1.29 1.53 -5.90
N THR A 53 0.77 2.75 -5.75
CA THR A 53 -0.62 3.01 -5.40
C THR A 53 -1.19 4.03 -6.38
N ILE A 54 -2.32 3.70 -6.98
CA ILE A 54 -3.08 4.53 -7.91
C ILE A 54 -4.42 4.83 -7.25
N VAL A 55 -4.83 6.10 -7.25
CA VAL A 55 -6.11 6.56 -6.69
C VAL A 55 -6.82 7.39 -7.74
N ARG A 56 -8.04 6.99 -8.12
CA ARG A 56 -8.83 7.62 -9.20
C ARG A 56 -8.05 7.80 -10.50
N GLY A 57 -7.18 6.83 -10.81
CA GLY A 57 -6.33 6.85 -12.00
C GLY A 57 -5.00 7.60 -11.85
N GLU A 58 -4.79 8.30 -10.73
CA GLU A 58 -3.56 9.06 -10.48
C GLU A 58 -2.56 8.26 -9.65
N LEU A 59 -1.29 8.28 -10.07
CA LEU A 59 -0.20 7.65 -9.32
C LEU A 59 0.15 8.52 -8.09
N VAL A 60 -0.21 8.05 -6.90
CA VAL A 60 0.03 8.80 -5.64
C VAL A 60 1.24 8.30 -4.86
N GLN A 61 1.68 7.07 -5.11
CA GLN A 61 2.84 6.48 -4.45
C GLN A 61 3.59 5.55 -5.41
N MET A 62 4.91 5.71 -5.47
CA MET A 62 5.80 4.77 -6.15
C MET A 62 7.10 4.68 -5.38
N ILE A 63 7.56 3.46 -5.11
CA ILE A 63 8.93 3.23 -4.64
C ILE A 63 9.82 3.16 -5.87
N LEU A 64 10.67 4.18 -6.07
CA LEU A 64 11.75 4.12 -7.06
C LEU A 64 12.77 3.06 -6.61
N ARG A 65 13.27 2.26 -7.56
CA ARG A 65 14.29 1.24 -7.27
C ARG A 65 15.63 1.89 -6.96
#